data_AF-A0A814G680-F1
#
_entry.id   AF-A0A814G680-F1
#
_cell.length_a   1.000
_cell.length_b   1.000
_cell.length_c   1.000
_cell.angle_alpha   90.00
_cell.angle_beta   90.00
_cell.angle_gamma   90.00
#
_symmetry.space_group_name_H-M   'P 1'
#
loop_
_entity.id
_entity.type
_entity.pdbx_description
1 polymer ?
#
loop_
_entity_poly.entity_id
_entity_poly.type
_entity_poly.pdbx_seq_one_letter_code
_entity_poly.pdbx_strand_id
1 'polypeptide(L)'
;MTNYQLYRNTTLGMALQETLAQMISDGQLTELAASKVLSEFDRSINEALDKRIHKKVHFSGKLNTYRFCDNVWTLVLKDYSIKESNPGQHNTGTTTPQTSTGAKIKIVACDGKSAQQS
;
A
#
# COMPACT_ATOMS: atom_id res chain seq x y z
N MET A 1 -8.56 11.89 11.43
CA MET A 1 -7.70 10.87 10.80
C MET A 1 -7.67 11.11 9.30
N THR A 2 -6.53 11.51 8.76
CA THR A 2 -6.37 11.72 7.31
C THR A 2 -6.29 10.36 6.63
N ASN A 3 -7.29 10.02 5.80
CA ASN A 3 -7.31 8.76 5.06
C ASN A 3 -6.54 8.92 3.74
N TYR A 4 -5.42 8.22 3.59
CA TYR A 4 -4.66 8.27 2.34
C TYR A 4 -5.40 7.53 1.22
N GLN A 5 -5.70 8.24 0.14
CA GLN A 5 -6.23 7.67 -1.10
C GLN A 5 -5.17 6.92 -1.92
N LEU A 6 -3.90 6.96 -1.48
CA LEU A 6 -2.77 6.29 -2.13
C LEU A 6 -3.07 4.80 -2.41
N TYR A 7 -3.77 4.14 -1.49
CA TYR A 7 -4.06 2.71 -1.58
C TYR A 7 -5.09 2.35 -2.65
N ARG A 8 -5.80 3.31 -3.26
CA ARG A 8 -6.69 3.07 -4.40
C ARG A 8 -5.93 2.57 -5.64
N ASN A 9 -4.65 2.91 -5.77
CA ASN A 9 -3.77 2.45 -6.86
C ASN A 9 -3.07 1.10 -6.58
N THR A 10 -3.47 0.40 -5.51
CA THR A 10 -3.04 -0.99 -5.28
C THR A 10 -3.93 -1.95 -6.06
N THR A 11 -3.50 -3.21 -6.22
CA THR A 11 -4.32 -4.23 -6.90
C THR A 11 -5.74 -4.32 -6.33
N LEU A 12 -5.87 -4.28 -5.00
CA LEU A 12 -7.18 -4.32 -4.33
C LEU A 12 -8.02 -3.07 -4.63
N GLY A 13 -7.39 -1.88 -4.56
CA GLY A 13 -8.06 -0.62 -4.85
C GLY A 13 -8.49 -0.48 -6.32
N MET A 14 -7.66 -0.94 -7.25
CA MET A 14 -7.98 -0.96 -8.68
C MET A 14 -9.14 -1.91 -8.98
N ALA A 15 -9.10 -3.14 -8.45
CA ALA A 15 -10.19 -4.10 -8.63
C ALA A 15 -11.53 -3.56 -8.07
N LEU A 16 -11.50 -2.87 -6.92
CA LEU A 16 -12.68 -2.21 -6.37
C LEU A 16 -13.20 -1.10 -7.30
N GLN A 17 -12.32 -0.24 -7.81
CA GLN A 17 -12.71 0.84 -8.71
C GLN A 17 -13.29 0.32 -10.03
N GLU A 18 -12.69 -0.73 -10.61
CA GLU A 18 -13.20 -1.40 -11.81
C GLU A 18 -14.60 -1.97 -11.57
N THR A 19 -14.81 -2.65 -10.44
CA THR A 19 -16.12 -3.18 -10.05
C THR A 19 -17.16 -2.08 -9.89
N LEU A 20 -16.82 -0.99 -9.18
CA LEU A 20 -17.71 0.14 -8.99
C LEU A 20 -18.05 0.84 -10.31
N ALA A 21 -17.08 0.97 -11.22
CA ALA A 21 -17.30 1.54 -12.56
C ALA A 21 -18.28 0.69 -13.37
N GLN A 22 -18.15 -0.64 -13.31
CA GLN A 22 -19.09 -1.56 -13.96
C GLN A 22 -20.50 -1.41 -13.40
N MET A 23 -20.66 -1.38 -12.07
CA MET A 23 -21.97 -1.19 -11.42
C MET A 23 -22.63 0.15 -11.76
N ILE A 24 -21.84 1.22 -11.96
CA ILE A 24 -22.34 2.50 -12.46
C ILE A 24 -22.81 2.36 -13.91
N SER A 25 -22.01 1.74 -14.76
CA SER A 25 -22.35 1.50 -16.18
C SER A 25 -23.64 0.68 -16.33
N ASP A 26 -23.86 -0.27 -15.43
CA ASP A 26 -25.06 -1.12 -15.42
C ASP A 26 -26.28 -0.43 -14.76
N GLY A 27 -26.13 0.82 -14.31
CA GLY A 27 -27.20 1.58 -13.64
C GLY A 27 -27.54 1.09 -12.23
N GLN A 28 -26.73 0.22 -11.64
CA GLN A 28 -26.93 -0.34 -10.31
C GLN A 28 -26.49 0.61 -9.19
N LEU A 29 -25.52 1.48 -9.46
CA LEU A 29 -25.01 2.48 -8.53
C LEU A 29 -24.93 3.85 -9.17
N THR A 30 -25.12 4.88 -8.34
CA THR A 30 -24.78 6.25 -8.72
C THR A 30 -23.30 6.52 -8.46
N GLU A 31 -22.72 7.48 -9.18
CA GLU A 31 -21.34 7.94 -8.94
C GLU A 31 -21.14 8.39 -7.48
N LEU A 32 -22.14 9.06 -6.90
CA LEU A 32 -22.11 9.49 -5.50
C LEU A 32 -22.03 8.30 -4.53
N ALA A 33 -22.77 7.22 -4.80
CA ALA A 33 -22.71 6.01 -3.98
C ALA A 33 -21.35 5.33 -4.08
N ALA A 34 -20.80 5.18 -5.30
CA ALA A 34 -19.47 4.62 -5.50
C ALA A 34 -18.38 5.45 -4.82
N SER A 35 -18.46 6.79 -4.87
CA SER A 35 -17.54 7.67 -4.17
C SER A 35 -17.55 7.44 -2.65
N LYS A 36 -18.73 7.20 -2.05
CA LYS A 36 -18.84 6.87 -0.62
C LYS A 36 -18.18 5.52 -0.31
N VAL A 37 -18.34 4.52 -1.17
CA VAL A 37 -17.65 3.22 -1.01
C VAL A 37 -16.14 3.40 -1.04
N LEU A 38 -15.61 4.22 -1.96
CA LEU A 38 -14.17 4.50 -2.01
C LEU A 38 -13.67 5.26 -0.78
N SER A 39 -14.46 6.19 -0.23
CA SER A 39 -14.12 6.86 1.04
C SER A 39 -14.06 5.87 2.21
N GLU A 40 -14.99 4.91 2.28
CA GLU A 40 -14.96 3.85 3.30
C GLU A 40 -13.80 2.88 3.09
N PHE A 41 -13.44 2.58 1.84
CA PHE A 41 -12.24 1.82 1.52
C PHE A 41 -10.98 2.53 2.04
N ASP A 42 -10.84 3.84 1.79
CA ASP A 42 -9.68 4.60 2.27
C ASP A 42 -9.58 4.51 3.80
N ARG A 43 -10.70 4.68 4.53
CA ARG A 43 -10.73 4.53 5.99
C ARG A 43 -10.31 3.13 6.43
N SER A 44 -10.94 2.10 5.86
CA SER A 44 -10.75 0.70 6.25
C SER A 44 -9.33 0.21 6.03
N ILE A 45 -8.72 0.54 4.88
CA ILE A 45 -7.38 0.06 4.55
C ILE A 45 -6.31 0.74 5.41
N ASN A 46 -6.45 2.06 5.67
CA ASN A 46 -5.54 2.78 6.55
C ASN A 46 -5.59 2.19 7.98
N GLU A 47 -6.79 1.95 8.50
CA GLU A 47 -6.97 1.34 9.82
C GLU A 47 -6.42 -0.10 9.88
N ALA A 48 -6.67 -0.92 8.86
CA ALA A 48 -6.19 -2.29 8.83
C ALA A 48 -4.66 -2.38 8.77
N LEU A 49 -4.01 -1.53 7.98
CA LEU A 49 -2.55 -1.49 7.88
C LEU A 49 -1.90 -1.04 9.19
N ASP A 50 -2.47 -0.03 9.86
CA ASP A 50 -1.95 0.47 11.14
C ASP A 50 -2.13 -0.55 12.28
N LYS A 51 -3.34 -1.12 12.40
CA LYS A 51 -3.71 -1.92 13.58
C LYS A 51 -3.38 -3.40 13.46
N ARG A 52 -3.29 -3.96 12.26
CA ARG A 52 -3.21 -5.42 12.05
C ARG A 52 -1.87 -5.89 11.49
N ILE A 53 -1.06 -4.99 10.94
CA ILE A 53 0.19 -5.36 10.29
C ILE A 53 1.38 -4.87 11.12
N HIS A 54 2.15 -5.83 11.66
CA HIS A 54 3.35 -5.56 12.46
C HIS A 54 4.63 -6.11 11.84
N LYS A 55 4.51 -6.75 10.68
CA LYS A 55 5.64 -7.35 9.95
C LYS A 55 6.60 -6.26 9.49
N LYS A 56 7.89 -6.44 9.78
CA LYS A 56 8.96 -5.54 9.34
C LYS A 56 9.65 -6.12 8.12
N VAL A 57 9.90 -5.28 7.12
CA VAL A 57 10.69 -5.64 5.94
C VAL A 57 11.92 -4.76 5.87
N HIS A 58 13.05 -5.35 5.46
CA HIS A 58 14.28 -4.63 5.14
C HIS A 58 14.44 -4.61 3.63
N PHE A 59 14.71 -3.44 3.04
CA PHE A 59 14.95 -3.33 1.61
C PHE A 59 16.27 -2.62 1.32
N SER A 60 16.90 -3.00 0.21
CA SER A 60 18.10 -2.36 -0.34
C SER A 60 18.02 -2.31 -1.86
N GLY A 61 18.78 -1.41 -2.47
CA GLY A 61 18.84 -1.24 -3.93
C GLY A 61 19.58 0.03 -4.30
N LYS A 62 19.88 0.19 -5.60
CA LYS A 62 20.53 1.40 -6.13
C LYS A 62 19.48 2.47 -6.43
N LEU A 63 19.60 3.64 -5.81
CA LEU A 63 18.69 4.74 -6.12
C LEU A 63 18.89 5.22 -7.57
N ASN A 64 17.82 5.23 -8.35
CA ASN A 64 17.85 5.70 -9.74
C ASN A 64 17.29 7.13 -9.87
N THR A 65 16.16 7.42 -9.23
CA THR A 65 15.60 8.78 -9.15
C THR A 65 14.74 8.93 -7.91
N TYR A 66 14.58 10.16 -7.43
CA TYR A 66 13.72 10.51 -6.31
C TYR A 66 13.00 11.83 -6.57
N ARG A 67 11.84 12.01 -5.94
CA ARG A 67 11.07 13.26 -5.95
C ARG A 67 10.34 13.42 -4.62
N PHE A 68 10.35 14.63 -4.09
CA PHE A 68 9.50 15.05 -2.99
C PHE A 68 8.65 16.24 -3.44
N CYS A 69 7.32 16.09 -3.36
CA CYS A 69 6.35 17.15 -3.66
C CYS A 69 5.08 16.85 -2.86
N ASP A 70 4.41 17.88 -2.35
CA ASP A 70 3.14 17.77 -1.61
C ASP A 70 3.17 16.74 -0.47
N ASN A 71 4.27 16.70 0.29
CA ASN A 71 4.50 15.76 1.38
C ASN A 71 4.48 14.27 0.95
N VAL A 72 4.69 14.00 -0.34
CA VAL A 72 4.81 12.65 -0.89
C VAL A 72 6.21 12.42 -1.45
N TRP A 73 6.87 11.40 -0.92
CA TRP A 73 8.10 10.86 -1.49
C TRP A 73 7.80 9.85 -2.59
N THR A 74 8.50 9.96 -3.71
CA THR A 74 8.55 8.93 -4.75
C THR A 74 10.01 8.55 -4.99
N LEU A 75 10.35 7.28 -4.78
CA LEU A 75 11.67 6.73 -5.05
C LEU A 75 11.57 5.66 -6.13
N VAL A 76 12.56 5.60 -7.01
CA VAL A 76 12.73 4.50 -7.96
C VAL A 76 14.09 3.88 -7.70
N LEU A 77 14.11 2.61 -7.30
CA LEU A 77 15.33 1.84 -7.08
C LEU A 77 15.54 0.85 -8.24
N LYS A 78 16.80 0.58 -8.55
CA LYS A 78 17.26 -0.50 -9.43
C LYS A 78 17.94 -1.59 -8.61
N ASP A 79 17.95 -2.81 -9.12
CA ASP A 79 18.60 -3.97 -8.50
C ASP A 79 18.20 -4.13 -7.02
N TYR A 80 16.90 -4.20 -6.75
CA TYR A 80 16.39 -4.19 -5.38
C TYR A 80 16.40 -5.58 -4.75
N SER A 81 16.53 -5.61 -3.42
CA SER A 81 16.34 -6.77 -2.57
C SER A 81 15.44 -6.40 -1.39
N ILE A 82 14.43 -7.21 -1.12
CA ILE A 82 13.53 -7.09 0.03
C ILE A 82 13.63 -8.38 0.84
N LYS A 83 13.90 -8.26 2.13
CA LYS A 83 14.00 -9.35 3.10
C LYS A 83 12.93 -9.14 4.17
N GLU A 84 12.05 -10.12 4.35
CA GLU A 84 11.11 -10.11 5.47
C GLU A 84 11.87 -10.44 6.77
N SER A 85 11.62 -9.67 7.82
CA SER A 85 12.22 -9.93 9.14
C SER A 85 11.35 -10.97 9.83
N ASN A 86 11.88 -12.16 10.13
CA ASN A 86 11.16 -13.15 10.92
C ASN A 86 11.04 -12.66 12.39
N PRO A 87 9.84 -12.34 12.90
CA PRO A 87 9.65 -12.10 14.31
C PRO A 87 9.08 -13.39 14.93
N GLY A 88 9.97 -14.30 15.34
CA GLY A 88 9.58 -15.45 16.17
C GLY A 88 9.18 -16.71 15.39
N GLN A 89 9.89 -17.79 15.69
CA GLN A 89 9.53 -19.17 15.40
C GLN A 89 8.12 -19.46 15.93
N HIS A 90 7.20 -19.92 15.07
CA HIS A 90 6.35 -21.02 15.49
C HIS A 90 7.00 -22.29 14.97
N ASN A 91 7.35 -23.19 15.90
CA ASN A 91 7.88 -24.53 15.64
C ASN A 91 7.09 -25.24 14.53
N THR A 92 7.66 -25.32 13.32
CA THR A 92 7.62 -26.46 12.39
C THR A 92 8.59 -26.19 11.23
N GLY A 93 9.59 -27.06 11.05
CA GLY A 93 10.43 -27.26 9.85
C GLY A 93 10.81 -26.08 8.94
N THR A 94 12.09 -25.69 8.97
CA THR A 94 12.82 -24.99 7.89
C THR A 94 12.08 -23.87 7.16
N THR A 95 11.95 -22.69 7.77
CA THR A 95 11.46 -21.48 7.07
C THR A 95 12.66 -20.63 6.64
N THR A 96 13.08 -20.78 5.39
CA THR A 96 14.13 -19.97 4.76
C THR A 96 13.68 -18.50 4.72
N PRO A 97 14.53 -17.51 5.10
CA PRO A 97 14.18 -16.10 4.98
C PRO A 97 13.80 -15.78 3.53
N GLN A 98 12.55 -15.38 3.30
CA GLN A 98 12.08 -15.11 1.95
C GLN A 98 12.70 -13.78 1.48
N THR A 99 13.63 -13.89 0.55
CA THR A 99 14.26 -12.73 -0.10
C THR A 99 13.66 -12.57 -1.49
N SER A 100 13.00 -11.44 -1.72
CA SER A 100 12.52 -11.06 -3.04
C SER A 100 13.53 -10.12 -3.69
N THR A 101 13.93 -10.39 -4.94
CA THR A 101 14.84 -9.52 -5.69
C THR A 101 14.23 -9.15 -7.04
N GLY A 102 14.65 -8.03 -7.62
CA GLY A 102 14.17 -7.62 -8.94
C GLY A 102 14.91 -6.41 -9.51
N ALA A 103 14.68 -6.14 -10.79
CA ALA A 103 15.41 -5.12 -11.54
C ALA A 103 15.03 -3.68 -11.16
N LYS A 104 13.76 -3.42 -10.82
CA LYS A 104 13.26 -2.07 -10.55
C LYS A 104 12.05 -2.09 -9.62
N ILE A 105 12.02 -1.18 -8.65
CA ILE A 105 10.87 -0.95 -7.77
C ILE A 105 10.58 0.54 -7.64
N LYS A 106 9.30 0.93 -7.58
CA LYS A 106 8.83 2.28 -7.28
C LYS A 106 8.21 2.30 -5.89
N ILE A 107 8.69 3.18 -5.03
CA ILE A 107 8.17 3.39 -3.67
C ILE A 107 7.48 4.74 -3.65
N VAL A 108 6.23 4.78 -3.19
CA VAL A 108 5.47 6.02 -2.96
C VAL A 108 5.09 6.06 -1.49
N ALA A 109 5.48 7.11 -0.78
CA ALA A 109 5.28 7.24 0.65
C ALA A 109 4.71 8.63 0.99
N CYS A 110 3.56 8.65 1.65
CA CYS A 110 2.99 9.86 2.25
C CYS A 110 3.56 10.06 3.66
N ASP A 111 3.57 11.30 4.16
CA ASP A 111 3.97 11.58 5.54
C ASP A 111 3.07 10.84 6.55
N GLY A 112 3.66 10.09 7.48
CA GLY A 112 2.92 9.38 8.54
C GLY A 112 2.51 10.29 9.70
N LYS A 113 3.09 11.48 9.85
CA LYS A 113 2.85 12.38 11.00
C LYS A 113 1.42 12.91 11.05
N SER A 114 0.80 13.14 9.89
CA SER A 114 -0.61 13.53 9.77
C SER A 114 -1.61 12.48 10.29
N ALA A 115 -1.18 11.23 10.46
CA ALA A 115 -2.00 10.17 11.05
C ALA A 115 -1.91 10.11 12.59
N GLN A 116 -0.90 10.74 13.20
CA GLN A 116 -0.62 10.66 14.65
C GLN A 116 -1.05 11.90 15.46
N GLN A 117 -1.52 12.98 14.81
CA GLN A 117 -1.83 14.27 15.47
C GLN A 117 -3.32 14.54 15.74
N SER A 118 -4.18 13.53 15.91
CA SER A 118 -5.60 13.76 16.30
C SER A 118 -6.17 12.61 17.13
#